data_AF-A0A9P3FWZ8-F1
#
_entry.id   AF-A0A9P3FWZ8-F1
#
_cell.length_a   1.000
_cell.length_b   1.000
_cell.length_c   1.000
_cell.angle_alpha   90.00
_cell.angle_beta   90.00
_cell.angle_gamma   90.00
#
_symmetry.space_group_name_H-M   'P 1'
#
loop_
_entity.id
_entity.type
_entity.pdbx_description
1 polymer ?
#
loop_
_entity_poly.entity_id
_entity_poly.type
_entity_poly.pdbx_seq_one_letter_code
_entity_poly.pdbx_strand_id
1 'polypeptide(L)'
;MPLSLAQRASRYVTRPRWHSPAPRRPYSTEQPQGRPRSAYATWYTEMLPGMVPVALLGSAVYVGLRFLQASLSHERFLDEARARVQELEREIAMLREQQSRGDVAQSVLQGAGEEETKRSGWLW
;
A
#
# COMPACT_ATOMS: atom_id res chain seq x y z
N MET A 1 10.69 74.07 -19.78
CA MET A 1 10.08 72.86 -20.37
C MET A 1 8.70 72.62 -19.72
N PRO A 2 7.62 73.27 -20.18
CA PRO A 2 6.28 73.04 -19.63
C PRO A 2 5.52 71.94 -20.40
N LEU A 3 4.74 71.21 -19.61
CA LEU A 3 3.91 70.05 -19.95
C LEU A 3 2.78 70.43 -20.93
N SER A 4 2.68 69.73 -22.06
CA SER A 4 1.49 69.78 -22.92
C SER A 4 0.61 68.55 -22.70
N LEU A 5 -0.56 68.85 -22.14
CA LEU A 5 -1.64 67.96 -21.78
C LEU A 5 -2.22 67.29 -23.04
N ALA A 6 -1.93 66.01 -23.25
CA ALA A 6 -2.59 65.23 -24.29
C ALA A 6 -4.09 65.06 -23.92
N GLN A 7 -4.94 65.75 -24.67
CA GLN A 7 -6.40 65.66 -24.57
C GLN A 7 -6.87 64.23 -24.84
N ARG A 8 -7.27 63.55 -23.77
CA ARG A 8 -7.94 62.25 -23.83
C ARG A 8 -9.42 62.49 -24.12
N ALA A 9 -9.80 62.42 -25.40
CA ALA A 9 -11.19 62.42 -25.84
C ALA A 9 -11.95 61.23 -25.21
N SER A 10 -12.78 61.53 -24.22
CA SER A 10 -13.66 60.57 -23.55
C SER A 10 -14.87 60.30 -24.44
N ARG A 11 -14.81 59.25 -25.26
CA ARG A 11 -15.99 58.73 -25.96
C ARG A 11 -16.75 57.86 -24.98
N TYR A 12 -17.80 58.42 -24.38
CA TYR A 12 -18.79 57.64 -23.65
C TYR A 12 -19.54 56.76 -24.64
N VAL A 13 -19.20 55.47 -24.67
CA VAL A 13 -20.00 54.44 -25.35
C VAL A 13 -21.07 54.00 -24.37
N THR A 14 -22.28 54.52 -24.54
CA THR A 14 -23.47 54.06 -23.82
C THR A 14 -23.80 52.64 -24.30
N ARG A 15 -23.47 51.63 -23.49
CA ARG A 15 -23.88 50.25 -23.73
C ARG A 15 -25.36 50.08 -23.35
N PRO A 16 -26.21 49.49 -24.21
CA PRO A 16 -27.55 49.10 -23.80
C PRO A 16 -27.46 47.95 -22.79
N ARG A 17 -28.11 48.15 -21.65
CA ARG A 17 -28.21 47.19 -20.55
C ARG A 17 -29.28 46.16 -20.91
N TRP A 18 -28.87 45.02 -21.44
CA TRP A 18 -29.75 43.87 -21.61
C TRP A 18 -30.04 43.27 -20.25
N HIS A 19 -31.22 43.56 -19.72
CA HIS A 19 -31.78 42.81 -18.60
C HIS A 19 -32.26 41.46 -19.11
N SER A 20 -31.40 40.45 -19.03
CA SER A 20 -31.83 39.06 -19.15
C SER A 20 -32.49 38.68 -17.82
N PRO A 21 -33.79 38.35 -17.77
CA PRO A 21 -34.35 37.72 -16.58
C PRO A 21 -33.64 36.38 -16.38
N ALA A 22 -33.02 36.21 -15.21
CA ALA A 22 -32.42 34.94 -14.83
C ALA A 22 -33.51 33.85 -14.89
N PRO A 23 -33.30 32.72 -15.59
CA PRO A 23 -34.24 31.62 -15.53
C PRO A 23 -34.22 31.08 -14.10
N ARG A 24 -35.33 31.27 -13.36
CA ARG A 24 -35.59 30.53 -12.12
C ARG A 24 -35.62 29.06 -12.50
N ARG A 25 -34.57 28.32 -12.16
CA ARG A 25 -34.56 26.86 -12.28
C ARG A 25 -35.61 26.34 -11.30
N PRO A 26 -36.70 25.70 -11.75
CA PRO A 26 -37.48 24.88 -10.84
C PRO A 26 -36.56 23.75 -10.38
N TYR A 27 -36.43 23.56 -9.07
CA TYR A 27 -35.84 22.36 -8.51
C TYR A 27 -36.69 21.19 -9.00
N SER A 28 -36.18 20.46 -9.99
CA SER A 28 -36.81 19.23 -10.44
C SER A 28 -36.60 18.17 -9.35
N THR A 29 -37.69 17.82 -8.68
CA THR A 29 -37.81 16.62 -7.86
C THR A 29 -38.10 15.38 -8.71
N GLU A 30 -37.96 15.48 -10.03
CA GLU A 30 -38.11 14.33 -10.92
C GLU A 30 -36.78 13.58 -11.03
N GLN A 31 -36.83 12.33 -10.57
CA GLN A 31 -36.07 11.19 -11.07
C GLN A 31 -35.41 11.47 -12.43
N PRO A 32 -34.12 11.13 -12.65
CA PRO A 32 -33.41 11.49 -13.86
C PRO A 32 -33.91 10.65 -15.06
N GLN A 33 -35.05 11.04 -15.64
CA GLN A 33 -35.66 10.48 -16.84
C GLN A 33 -35.55 11.43 -18.04
N GLY A 34 -34.55 12.33 -18.06
CA GLY A 34 -34.54 13.47 -18.98
C GLY A 34 -33.30 13.64 -19.86
N ARG A 35 -32.33 12.72 -19.84
CA ARG A 35 -31.21 12.75 -20.80
C ARG A 35 -31.14 11.40 -21.51
N PRO A 36 -31.13 11.36 -22.85
CA PRO A 36 -30.87 10.11 -23.56
C PRO A 36 -29.50 9.60 -23.09
N ARG A 37 -29.49 8.44 -22.43
CA ARG A 37 -28.23 7.78 -22.07
C ARG A 37 -27.44 7.61 -23.36
N SER A 38 -26.16 7.99 -23.34
CA SER A 38 -25.29 7.73 -24.49
C SER A 38 -25.32 6.23 -24.78
N ALA A 39 -25.26 5.84 -26.06
CA ALA A 39 -25.28 4.42 -26.44
C ALA A 39 -24.22 3.60 -25.69
N TYR A 40 -23.09 4.24 -25.37
CA TYR A 40 -22.04 3.70 -24.51
C TYR A 40 -22.52 3.44 -23.07
N ALA A 41 -23.21 4.38 -22.43
CA ALA A 41 -23.73 4.21 -21.08
C ALA A 41 -24.78 3.09 -20.98
N THR A 42 -25.63 2.94 -22.01
CA THR A 42 -26.59 1.83 -22.10
C THR A 42 -25.87 0.49 -22.21
N TRP A 43 -24.82 0.41 -23.03
CA TRP A 43 -24.00 -0.80 -23.16
C TRP A 43 -23.37 -1.24 -21.82
N TYR A 44 -22.79 -0.32 -21.04
CA TYR A 44 -22.26 -0.67 -19.72
C TYR A 44 -23.35 -1.08 -18.73
N THR A 45 -24.52 -0.42 -18.75
CA THR A 45 -25.58 -0.74 -17.79
C THR A 45 -26.23 -2.10 -18.04
N GLU A 46 -26.22 -2.58 -19.28
CA GLU A 46 -26.70 -3.92 -19.61
C GLU A 46 -25.63 -5.00 -19.46
N MET A 47 -24.35 -4.69 -19.72
CA MET A 47 -23.24 -5.65 -19.66
C MET A 47 -22.69 -5.87 -18.24
N LEU A 48 -22.56 -4.80 -17.43
CA LEU A 48 -21.96 -4.87 -16.09
C LEU A 48 -22.68 -5.84 -15.12
N PRO A 49 -24.03 -5.89 -15.06
CA PRO A 49 -24.73 -6.82 -14.17
C PRO A 49 -24.39 -8.28 -14.45
N GLY A 50 -24.08 -8.63 -15.70
CA GLY A 50 -23.64 -9.97 -16.08
C GLY A 50 -22.18 -10.28 -15.74
N MET A 51 -21.32 -9.25 -15.65
CA MET A 51 -19.91 -9.42 -15.32
C MET A 51 -19.63 -9.45 -13.81
N VAL A 52 -20.46 -8.80 -13.00
CA VAL A 52 -20.31 -8.77 -11.52
C VAL A 52 -20.24 -10.18 -10.91
N PRO A 53 -21.13 -11.13 -11.24
CA PRO A 53 -21.06 -12.49 -10.71
C PRO A 53 -19.77 -13.22 -11.09
N VAL A 54 -19.25 -13.01 -12.31
CA VAL A 54 -18.01 -13.65 -12.79
C VAL A 54 -16.81 -13.10 -12.04
N ALA A 55 -16.76 -11.78 -11.81
CA ALA A 55 -15.71 -11.15 -11.02
C ALA A 55 -15.74 -11.61 -9.55
N LEU A 56 -16.93 -11.76 -8.96
CA LEU A 56 -17.09 -12.29 -7.60
C LEU A 56 -16.68 -13.77 -7.51
N LEU A 57 -17.02 -14.56 -8.52
CA LEU A 57 -16.62 -15.97 -8.57
C LEU A 57 -15.09 -16.09 -8.67
N GLY A 58 -14.47 -15.29 -9.54
CA GLY A 58 -13.02 -15.24 -9.69
C GLY A 58 -12.30 -14.79 -8.41
N SER A 59 -12.83 -13.78 -7.71
CA SER A 59 -12.25 -13.32 -6.45
C SER A 59 -12.40 -14.35 -5.33
N ALA A 60 -13.56 -15.02 -5.23
CA ALA A 60 -13.78 -16.08 -4.26
C ALA A 60 -12.82 -17.27 -4.47
N VAL A 61 -12.63 -17.70 -5.72
CA VAL A 61 -11.66 -18.76 -6.06
C VAL A 61 -10.24 -18.34 -5.72
N TYR A 62 -9.84 -17.12 -6.08
CA TYR A 62 -8.51 -16.60 -5.78
C TYR A 62 -8.25 -16.57 -4.27
N VAL A 63 -9.19 -16.05 -3.47
CA VAL A 63 -9.06 -16.01 -2.01
C VAL A 63 -8.99 -17.42 -1.42
N GLY A 64 -9.79 -18.36 -1.93
CA GLY A 64 -9.74 -19.77 -1.52
C GLY A 64 -8.37 -20.41 -1.79
N LEU A 65 -7.82 -20.23 -2.99
CA LEU A 65 -6.47 -20.71 -3.32
C LEU A 65 -5.40 -20.05 -2.46
N ARG A 66 -5.51 -18.74 -2.22
CA ARG A 66 -4.55 -18.01 -1.36
C ARG A 66 -4.64 -18.53 0.08
N PHE A 67 -5.83 -18.83 0.59
CA PHE A 67 -6.01 -19.38 1.93
C PHE A 67 -5.33 -20.76 2.05
N LEU A 68 -5.53 -21.64 1.07
CA LEU A 68 -4.85 -22.93 1.00
C LEU A 68 -3.32 -22.75 0.97
N GLN A 69 -2.81 -21.86 0.11
CA GLN A 69 -1.38 -21.56 0.06
C GLN A 69 -0.85 -21.03 1.41
N ALA A 70 -1.63 -20.20 2.11
CA ALA A 70 -1.28 -19.71 3.44
C ALA A 70 -1.18 -20.85 4.47
N SER A 71 -2.16 -21.76 4.48
CA SER A 71 -2.16 -22.91 5.39
C SER A 71 -0.95 -23.82 5.18
N LEU A 72 -0.63 -24.15 3.91
CA LEU A 72 0.54 -24.95 3.57
C LEU A 72 1.86 -24.26 3.94
N SER A 73 1.94 -22.93 3.78
CA SER A 73 3.13 -22.18 4.19
C SER A 73 3.32 -22.17 5.71
N HIS A 74 2.23 -22.23 6.48
CA HIS A 74 2.29 -22.26 7.93
C HIS A 74 2.75 -23.63 8.45
N GLU A 75 2.22 -24.72 7.89
CA GLU A 75 2.69 -26.08 8.19
C GLU A 75 4.18 -26.23 7.87
N ARG A 76 4.59 -25.77 6.69
CA ARG A 76 6.00 -25.79 6.30
C ARG A 76 6.89 -24.97 7.25
N PHE A 77 6.44 -23.78 7.66
CA PHE A 77 7.19 -22.95 8.60
C PHE A 77 7.32 -23.62 9.97
N LEU A 78 6.27 -24.28 10.46
CA LEU A 78 6.32 -25.02 11.72
C LEU A 78 7.28 -26.21 11.64
N ASP A 79 7.32 -26.91 10.51
CA ASP A 79 8.26 -28.01 10.30
C ASP A 79 9.71 -27.52 10.21
N GLU A 80 9.97 -26.42 9.48
CA GLU A 80 11.29 -25.80 9.41
C GLU A 80 11.75 -25.28 10.79
N ALA A 81 10.86 -24.66 11.55
CA ALA A 81 11.16 -24.21 12.92
C ALA A 81 11.48 -25.38 13.86
N ARG A 82 10.71 -26.48 13.80
CA ARG A 82 10.99 -27.69 14.58
C ARG A 82 12.33 -28.30 14.21
N ALA A 83 12.67 -28.36 12.92
CA ALA A 83 13.97 -28.86 12.47
C ALA A 83 15.12 -28.00 13.03
N ARG A 84 14.96 -26.67 13.04
CA ARG A 84 15.93 -25.73 13.63
C ARG A 84 16.07 -25.90 15.14
N VAL A 85 14.97 -26.07 15.86
CA VAL A 85 14.99 -26.33 17.31
C VAL A 85 15.73 -27.63 17.61
N GLN A 86 15.45 -28.71 16.88
CA GLN A 86 16.16 -29.97 17.07
C GLN A 86 17.66 -29.87 16.81
N GLU A 87 18.06 -29.08 15.81
CA GLU A 87 19.48 -28.86 15.54
C GLU A 87 20.15 -28.12 16.70
N LEU A 88 19.52 -27.04 17.17
CA LEU A 88 20.00 -26.30 18.34
C LEU A 88 20.02 -27.17 19.61
N GLU A 89 19.03 -28.05 19.79
CA GLU A 89 19.01 -28.99 20.91
C GLU A 89 20.19 -29.98 20.84
N ARG A 90 20.56 -30.45 19.64
CA ARG A 90 21.74 -31.29 19.44
C ARG A 90 23.03 -30.54 19.74
N GLU A 91 23.14 -29.30 19.26
CA GLU A 91 24.29 -28.44 19.54
C GLU A 91 24.45 -28.19 21.04
N ILE A 92 23.35 -27.86 21.74
CA ILE A 92 23.34 -27.69 23.19
C ILE A 92 23.74 -28.98 23.89
N ALA A 93 23.23 -30.13 23.45
CA ALA A 93 23.59 -31.42 24.03
C ALA A 93 25.08 -31.72 23.87
N MET A 94 25.65 -31.46 22.69
CA MET A 94 27.09 -31.61 22.42
C MET A 94 27.93 -30.67 23.29
N LEU A 95 27.56 -29.38 23.35
CA LEU A 95 28.26 -28.38 24.17
C LEU A 95 28.20 -28.73 25.65
N ARG A 96 27.06 -29.21 26.12
CA ARG A 96 26.88 -29.64 27.51
C ARG A 96 27.68 -30.91 27.80
N GLU A 97 27.79 -31.82 26.85
CA GLU A 97 28.63 -33.01 26.98
C GLU A 97 30.13 -32.62 27.03
N GLN A 98 30.59 -31.72 26.16
CA GLN A 98 31.95 -31.16 26.20
C GLN A 98 32.24 -30.44 27.52
N GLN A 99 31.28 -29.67 28.01
CA GLN A 99 31.38 -28.98 29.30
C GLN A 99 31.41 -29.97 30.48
N SER A 100 30.67 -31.08 30.40
CA SER A 100 30.70 -32.16 31.40
C SER A 100 31.98 -33.01 31.33
N ARG A 101 32.62 -33.12 30.16
CA ARG A 101 33.89 -33.81 29.96
C ARG A 101 35.11 -32.99 30.43
N GLY A 102 34.92 -31.73 30.83
CA GLY A 102 35.89 -30.97 31.61
C GLY A 102 36.66 -29.86 30.87
N ASP A 103 36.37 -29.58 29.61
CA ASP A 103 37.17 -28.60 28.82
C ASP A 103 36.88 -27.12 29.15
N VAL A 104 35.74 -26.80 29.76
CA VAL A 104 35.37 -25.39 30.05
C VAL A 104 36.14 -24.79 31.22
N ALA A 105 36.66 -25.62 32.14
CA ALA A 105 37.55 -25.13 33.19
C ALA A 105 38.89 -24.63 32.63
N GLN A 106 39.36 -25.18 31.50
CA GLN A 106 40.59 -24.70 30.84
C GLN A 106 40.35 -23.49 29.93
N SER A 107 39.24 -23.41 29.19
CA SER A 107 38.98 -22.28 28.29
C SER A 107 38.59 -20.98 28.99
N VAL A 108 37.90 -21.04 30.14
CA VAL A 108 37.56 -19.85 30.95
C VAL A 108 38.80 -19.29 31.67
N LEU A 109 39.76 -20.14 32.04
CA LEU A 109 41.07 -19.70 32.57
C LEU A 109 41.99 -19.13 31.47
N GLN A 110 41.84 -19.56 30.22
CA GLN A 110 42.59 -19.01 29.07
C GLN A 110 41.99 -17.69 28.54
N GLY A 111 40.66 -17.55 28.53
CA GLY A 111 39.96 -16.35 28.06
C GLY A 111 40.12 -15.11 28.96
N ALA A 112 40.54 -15.28 30.22
CA ALA A 112 40.82 -14.17 31.13
C ALA A 112 42.20 -13.51 30.88
N GLY A 113 43.03 -14.06 29.97
CA GLY A 113 44.38 -13.56 29.66
C GLY A 113 44.55 -12.87 28.29
N GLU A 114 43.51 -12.83 27.45
CA GLU A 114 43.60 -12.28 26.07
C GLU A 114 42.48 -11.28 25.78
N GLU A 115 42.33 -10.24 26.62
CA GLU A 115 41.60 -9.02 26.27
C GLU A 115 42.57 -7.88 25.90
N GLU A 116 43.12 -7.88 24.68
CA GLU A 116 43.48 -6.62 24.03
C GLU A 116 43.63 -6.80 22.52
N THR A 117 43.06 -5.88 21.75
CA THR A 117 43.28 -5.66 20.30
C THR A 117 42.53 -6.57 19.31
N LYS A 118 41.24 -6.27 19.06
CA LYS A 118 40.64 -6.14 17.70
C LYS A 118 39.16 -5.79 17.77
N ARG A 119 38.86 -4.62 18.31
CA ARG A 119 37.62 -3.89 18.03
C ARG A 119 37.89 -2.87 16.94
N SER A 120 37.99 -3.33 15.69
CA SER A 120 38.02 -2.43 14.55
C SER A 120 37.27 -3.07 13.38
N GLY A 121 36.12 -2.51 13.03
CA GLY A 121 35.56 -2.68 11.69
C GLY A 121 34.13 -3.21 11.60
N TRP A 122 33.17 -2.57 12.27
CA TRP A 122 31.72 -2.74 11.97
C TRP A 122 30.94 -1.43 12.17
N LEU A 123 31.45 -0.35 11.58
CA LEU A 123 30.66 0.87 11.36
C LEU A 123 30.70 1.21 9.87
N TRP A 124 29.90 0.48 9.10
CA TRP A 124 29.32 0.87 7.80
C TRP A 124 27.98 0.15 7.66
#